data_AF-A0A519M248-F1
#
_entry.id   AF-A0A519M248-F1
#
_cell.length_a   1.000
_cell.length_b   1.000
_cell.length_c   1.000
_cell.angle_alpha   90.00
_cell.angle_beta   90.00
_cell.angle_gamma   90.00
#
_symmetry.space_group_name_H-M   'P 1'
#
loop_
_entity.id
_entity.type
_entity.pdbx_description
1 polymer ?
#
loop_
_entity_poly.entity_id
_entity_poly.type
_entity_poly.pdbx_seq_one_letter_code
_entity_poly.pdbx_strand_id
1 'polypeptide(L)'
;MNANDAIIAAAASSTPSTDPRHDVSRVIRAPRGNQLTCKSWLTEAAYRMIQNNLDSEVAERPQDLVVYGGIGRAARNWECYDQILASLKELNDDETLLIQSGKPVGVFKTHA
;
A
#
# COMPACT_ATOMS: atom_id res chain seq x y z
N MET A 1 14.17 20.27 -43.55
CA MET A 1 13.93 20.13 -42.11
C MET A 1 13.02 21.27 -41.70
N ASN A 2 11.72 20.99 -41.63
CA ASN A 2 10.73 22.00 -41.23
C ASN A 2 10.49 21.89 -39.72
N ALA A 3 9.91 22.93 -39.12
CA ALA A 3 9.65 22.97 -37.69
C ALA A 3 8.70 21.86 -37.19
N ASN A 4 7.98 21.17 -38.08
CA ASN A 4 7.13 20.03 -37.74
C ASN A 4 7.94 18.77 -37.40
N ASP A 5 9.11 18.58 -38.01
CA ASP A 5 9.97 17.43 -37.74
C ASP A 5 10.47 17.44 -36.27
N ALA A 6 10.70 18.64 -35.71
CA ALA A 6 11.13 18.82 -34.32
C ALA A 6 9.99 18.61 -33.30
N ILE A 7 8.75 18.94 -33.66
CA ILE A 7 7.57 18.75 -32.80
C ILE A 7 7.22 17.26 -32.72
N ILE A 8 7.36 16.51 -33.81
CA ILE A 8 7.14 15.05 -33.82
C ILE A 8 8.23 14.31 -33.02
N ALA A 9 9.48 14.80 -33.03
CA ALA A 9 10.56 14.23 -32.23
C ALA A 9 10.39 14.44 -30.71
N ALA A 10 9.80 15.56 -30.28
CA ALA A 10 9.58 15.86 -28.85
C ALA A 10 8.47 15.02 -28.20
N ALA A 11 7.57 14.40 -28.99
CA ALA A 11 6.50 13.53 -28.50
C ALA A 11 6.96 12.08 -28.20
N ALA A 12 8.21 11.73 -28.55
CA ALA A 12 8.71 10.35 -28.47
C ALA A 12 9.44 10.00 -27.15
N SER A 13 9.50 10.90 -26.17
CA SER A 13 10.08 10.60 -24.85
C SER A 13 9.05 10.72 -23.73
N SER A 14 7.94 9.99 -23.84
CA SER A 14 7.16 9.66 -22.65
C SER A 14 7.90 8.55 -21.90
N THR A 15 8.63 8.90 -20.84
CA THR A 15 8.95 7.93 -19.79
C THR A 15 7.66 7.18 -19.45
N PRO A 16 7.64 5.84 -19.49
CA PRO A 16 6.42 5.11 -19.15
C PRO A 16 6.06 5.48 -17.71
N SER A 17 4.96 6.23 -17.56
CA SER A 17 4.37 6.52 -16.26
C SER A 17 4.09 5.19 -15.60
N THR A 18 4.96 4.80 -14.68
CA THR A 18 4.84 3.52 -13.97
C THR A 18 3.65 3.67 -13.04
N ASP A 19 2.61 2.84 -13.23
CA ASP A 19 1.43 2.88 -12.37
C ASP A 19 1.88 2.67 -10.91
N PRO A 20 1.63 3.64 -9.99
CA PRO A 20 2.11 3.55 -8.61
C PRO A 20 1.46 2.40 -7.82
N ARG A 21 0.51 1.68 -8.42
CA ARG A 21 -0.18 0.53 -7.85
C ARG A 21 0.44 -0.79 -8.26
N HIS A 22 1.28 -0.83 -9.30
CA HIS A 22 1.81 -2.08 -9.85
C HIS A 22 3.28 -2.28 -9.45
N ASP A 23 3.58 -3.37 -8.74
CA ASP A 23 4.94 -3.77 -8.41
C ASP A 23 5.05 -5.30 -8.36
N VAL A 24 5.65 -5.89 -9.39
CA VAL A 24 5.82 -7.35 -9.52
C VAL A 24 6.92 -7.93 -8.64
N SER A 25 7.80 -7.09 -8.09
CA SER A 25 8.91 -7.54 -7.25
C SER A 25 8.48 -7.86 -5.82
N ARG A 26 7.30 -7.37 -5.40
CA ARG A 26 6.80 -7.50 -4.04
C ARG A 26 6.10 -8.84 -3.82
N VAL A 27 6.56 -9.53 -2.78
CA VAL A 27 5.90 -10.71 -2.22
C VAL A 27 5.53 -10.38 -0.78
N ILE A 28 4.24 -10.21 -0.53
CA ILE A 28 3.73 -9.85 0.79
C ILE A 28 3.26 -11.11 1.50
N ARG A 29 3.64 -11.25 2.77
CA ARG A 29 3.04 -12.23 3.69
C ARG A 29 2.98 -11.64 5.09
N ALA A 30 1.95 -12.00 5.83
CA ALA A 30 1.81 -11.60 7.22
C ALA A 30 2.85 -12.32 8.11
N PRO A 31 3.49 -11.61 9.06
CA PRO A 31 4.30 -12.23 10.11
C PRO A 31 3.52 -13.30 10.88
N ARG A 32 4.23 -14.35 11.32
CA ARG A 32 3.67 -15.49 12.05
C ARG A 32 4.34 -15.65 13.41
N GLY A 33 3.74 -16.44 14.29
CA GLY A 33 4.23 -16.67 15.64
C GLY A 33 3.82 -15.58 16.64
N ASN A 34 4.43 -15.63 17.83
CA ASN A 34 4.07 -14.81 18.99
C ASN A 34 4.93 -13.55 19.18
N GLN A 35 5.87 -13.28 18.27
CA GLN A 35 6.71 -12.08 18.31
C GLN A 35 5.95 -10.89 17.71
N LEU A 36 5.97 -9.76 18.40
CA LEU A 36 5.33 -8.52 17.94
C LEU A 36 6.27 -7.71 17.05
N THR A 37 5.71 -7.11 16.00
CA THR A 37 6.35 -6.07 15.18
C THR A 37 5.87 -4.67 15.60
N CYS A 38 4.60 -4.56 15.99
CA CYS A 38 3.96 -3.35 16.52
C CYS A 38 4.03 -3.29 18.05
N LYS A 39 3.58 -2.17 18.64
CA LYS A 39 3.61 -1.92 20.08
C LYS A 39 2.63 -2.79 20.89
N SER A 40 1.55 -3.26 20.27
CA SER A 40 0.53 -4.08 20.94
C SER A 40 -0.10 -5.11 20.00
N TRP A 41 -0.81 -6.10 20.56
CA TRP A 41 -1.52 -7.10 19.76
C TRP A 41 -2.64 -6.51 18.92
N LEU A 42 -3.28 -5.41 19.37
CA LEU A 42 -4.34 -4.75 18.62
C LEU A 42 -3.81 -4.14 17.32
N THR A 43 -2.69 -3.43 17.41
CA THR A 43 -2.02 -2.82 16.26
C THR A 43 -1.34 -3.87 15.37
N GLU A 44 -0.73 -4.90 15.98
CA GLU A 44 -0.15 -6.05 15.27
C GLU A 44 -1.21 -6.81 14.47
N ALA A 45 -2.42 -6.98 15.00
CA ALA A 45 -3.50 -7.66 14.29
C ALA A 45 -3.83 -6.93 12.99
N ALA A 46 -4.03 -5.61 13.02
CA ALA A 46 -4.24 -4.82 11.81
C ALA A 46 -3.05 -4.91 10.85
N TYR A 47 -1.82 -4.83 11.37
CA TYR A 47 -0.58 -4.96 10.60
C TYR A 47 -0.51 -6.29 9.86
N ARG A 48 -0.81 -7.41 10.52
CA ARG A 48 -0.83 -8.74 9.91
C ARG A 48 -1.98 -8.89 8.92
N MET A 49 -3.17 -8.39 9.24
CA MET A 49 -4.34 -8.58 8.39
C MET A 49 -4.23 -7.86 7.06
N ILE A 50 -3.70 -6.64 7.01
CA ILE A 50 -3.50 -5.94 5.73
C ILE A 50 -2.44 -6.64 4.86
N GLN A 51 -1.41 -7.23 5.47
CA GLN A 51 -0.44 -8.07 4.75
C GLN A 51 -1.08 -9.38 4.27
N ASN A 52 -1.92 -10.01 5.08
CA ASN A 52 -2.62 -11.25 4.72
C ASN A 52 -3.55 -11.04 3.51
N ASN A 53 -4.21 -9.88 3.42
CA ASN A 53 -5.01 -9.51 2.26
C ASN A 53 -4.20 -9.45 0.95
N LEU A 54 -2.87 -9.39 1.01
CA LEU A 54 -1.98 -9.34 -0.16
C LEU A 54 -1.07 -10.57 -0.26
N ASP A 55 -1.30 -11.61 0.55
CA ASP A 55 -0.61 -12.89 0.38
C ASP A 55 -0.99 -13.48 -0.98
N SER A 56 -0.02 -14.02 -1.73
CA SER A 56 -0.23 -14.68 -3.03
C SER A 56 -1.20 -15.86 -2.97
N GLU A 57 -1.37 -16.48 -1.79
CA GLU A 57 -2.33 -17.57 -1.57
C GLU A 57 -3.75 -17.06 -1.25
N VAL A 58 -3.91 -15.75 -1.05
CA VAL A 58 -5.17 -15.12 -0.62
C VAL A 58 -5.71 -14.16 -1.68
N ALA A 59 -4.87 -13.30 -2.21
CA ALA A 59 -5.24 -12.23 -3.13
C ALA A 59 -5.30 -12.69 -4.59
N GLU A 60 -6.28 -12.19 -5.35
CA GLU A 60 -6.40 -12.45 -6.78
C GLU A 60 -5.24 -11.84 -7.58
N ARG A 61 -4.78 -10.62 -7.23
CA ARG A 61 -3.70 -9.93 -7.95
C ARG A 61 -2.90 -8.99 -7.02
N PRO A 62 -2.08 -9.55 -6.12
CA PRO A 62 -1.44 -8.78 -5.04
C PRO A 62 -0.45 -7.72 -5.54
N GLN A 63 0.17 -7.92 -6.71
CA GLN A 63 1.12 -6.96 -7.31
C GLN A 63 0.45 -5.61 -7.62
N ASP A 64 -0.88 -5.61 -7.78
CA ASP A 64 -1.73 -4.43 -8.03
C ASP A 64 -2.48 -3.95 -6.78
N LEU A 65 -2.14 -4.52 -5.61
CA LEU A 65 -2.83 -4.38 -4.34
C LEU A 65 -4.28 -4.93 -4.34
N VAL A 66 -4.68 -5.66 -5.39
CA VAL A 66 -6.05 -6.17 -5.57
C VAL A 66 -6.22 -7.46 -4.77
N VAL A 67 -7.25 -7.47 -3.91
CA VAL A 67 -7.60 -8.62 -3.07
C VAL A 67 -8.61 -9.51 -3.79
N TYR A 68 -9.80 -8.99 -4.09
CA TYR A 68 -10.84 -9.69 -4.84
C TYR A 68 -11.88 -8.68 -5.38
N GLY A 69 -12.84 -9.17 -6.17
CA GLY A 69 -13.99 -8.36 -6.59
C GLY A 69 -13.63 -7.31 -7.65
N GLY A 70 -12.80 -7.68 -8.62
CA GLY A 70 -12.39 -6.82 -9.72
C GLY A 70 -11.25 -5.87 -9.36
N ILE A 71 -11.57 -4.73 -8.74
CA ILE A 71 -10.59 -3.69 -8.38
C ILE A 71 -10.59 -3.35 -6.88
N GLY A 72 -11.16 -4.21 -6.04
CA GLY A 72 -11.12 -4.09 -4.59
C GLY A 72 -9.69 -4.24 -4.08
N ARG A 73 -9.11 -3.16 -3.54
CA ARG A 73 -7.70 -3.10 -3.12
C ARG A 73 -7.53 -2.95 -1.62
N ALA A 74 -6.42 -3.48 -1.10
CA ALA A 74 -6.05 -3.34 0.31
C ALA A 74 -5.55 -1.91 0.67
N ALA A 75 -4.93 -1.22 -0.28
CA ALA A 75 -4.45 0.16 -0.14
C ALA A 75 -4.60 0.92 -1.46
N ARG A 76 -4.46 2.26 -1.42
CA ARG A 76 -4.63 3.12 -2.60
C ARG A 76 -3.56 2.90 -3.66
N ASN A 77 -2.31 2.79 -3.22
CA ASN A 77 -1.09 2.56 -4.00
C ASN A 77 0.01 2.04 -3.05
N TRP A 78 1.18 1.68 -3.57
CA TRP A 78 2.24 1.07 -2.76
C TRP A 78 2.81 2.02 -1.70
N GLU A 79 2.93 3.32 -2.02
CA GLU A 79 3.34 4.34 -1.05
C GLU A 79 2.38 4.40 0.15
N CYS A 80 1.07 4.39 -0.10
CA CYS A 80 0.07 4.38 0.98
C CYS A 80 0.16 3.08 1.80
N TYR A 81 0.38 1.94 1.15
CA TYR A 81 0.56 0.66 1.84
C TYR A 81 1.77 0.69 2.80
N ASP A 82 2.91 1.15 2.31
CA ASP A 82 4.14 1.27 3.11
C ASP A 82 3.95 2.22 4.29
N GLN A 83 3.26 3.35 4.05
CA GLN A 83 2.95 4.31 5.10
C GLN A 83 1.95 3.77 6.13
N ILE A 84 0.97 2.93 5.74
CA ILE A 84 0.08 2.25 6.67
C ILE A 84 0.88 1.33 7.59
N LEU A 85 1.78 0.51 7.03
CA LEU A 85 2.62 -0.39 7.81
C LEU A 85 3.53 0.39 8.78
N ALA A 86 4.14 1.47 8.32
CA ALA A 86 4.97 2.34 9.16
C ALA A 86 4.15 2.97 10.31
N SER A 87 2.97 3.51 10.00
CA SER A 87 2.09 4.10 11.01
C SER A 87 1.59 3.07 12.03
N LEU A 88 1.25 1.86 11.62
CA LEU A 88 0.80 0.80 12.53
C LEU A 88 1.90 0.32 13.49
N LYS A 89 3.18 0.33 13.07
CA LYS A 89 4.30 -0.01 13.96
C LYS A 89 4.46 0.99 15.09
N GLU A 90 4.21 2.27 14.80
CA GLU A 90 4.40 3.36 15.75
C GLU A 90 3.12 3.77 16.51
N LEU A 91 1.95 3.25 16.13
CA LEU A 91 0.67 3.60 16.75
C LEU A 91 0.62 3.16 18.22
N ASN A 92 0.37 4.11 19.12
CA ASN A 92 0.20 3.82 20.53
C ASN A 92 -1.24 3.32 20.83
N ASP A 93 -1.45 2.70 21.98
CA ASP A 93 -2.74 2.10 22.35
C ASP A 93 -3.86 3.13 22.54
N ASP A 94 -3.51 4.39 22.78
CA ASP A 94 -4.43 5.52 22.91
C ASP A 94 -4.47 6.40 21.66
N GLU A 95 -4.11 5.87 20.49
CA GLU A 95 -4.11 6.57 19.22
C GLU A 95 -4.95 5.85 18.15
N THR A 96 -5.48 6.62 17.21
CA THR A 96 -6.27 6.08 16.10
C THR A 96 -5.72 6.58 14.77
N LEU A 97 -5.35 5.64 13.90
CA LEU A 97 -4.97 5.88 12.51
C LEU A 97 -6.22 5.98 11.63
N LEU A 98 -6.37 7.08 10.91
CA LEU A 98 -7.46 7.29 9.96
C LEU A 98 -7.02 6.89 8.55
N ILE A 99 -7.77 5.97 7.93
CA ILE A 99 -7.60 5.55 6.53
C ILE A 99 -8.75 6.09 5.69
N GLN A 100 -8.44 6.91 4.70
CA GLN A 100 -9.43 7.43 3.74
C GLN A 100 -9.18 6.79 2.37
N SER A 101 -10.11 5.95 1.91
CA SER A 101 -10.01 5.22 0.63
C SER A 101 -8.60 4.64 0.39
N GLY A 102 -8.10 3.88 1.36
CA GLY A 102 -6.79 3.22 1.30
C GLY A 102 -5.56 4.11 1.46
N LYS A 103 -5.71 5.39 1.84
CA LYS A 103 -4.61 6.30 2.19
C LYS A 103 -4.60 6.59 3.70
N PRO A 104 -3.46 6.47 4.40
CA PRO A 104 -3.34 6.95 5.78
C PRO A 104 -3.29 8.47 5.78
N VAL A 105 -4.27 9.11 6.41
CA VAL A 105 -4.44 10.59 6.36
C VAL A 105 -4.11 11.29 7.68
N GLY A 106 -4.03 10.57 8.79
CA GLY A 106 -3.63 11.16 10.06
C GLY A 106 -3.75 10.18 11.22
N VAL A 107 -3.04 10.50 12.31
CA VAL A 107 -3.12 9.80 13.60
C VAL A 107 -3.56 10.83 14.64
N PHE A 108 -4.51 10.46 15.48
CA PHE A 108 -5.02 11.33 16.54
C PHE A 108 -5.07 10.56 17.86
N LYS A 109 -4.78 11.26 18.95
CA LYS A 109 -4.96 10.72 20.29
C LYS A 109 -6.45 10.54 20.60
N THR A 110 -6.78 9.38 21.13
CA THR A 110 -8.11 8.96 21.55
C THR A 110 -8.03 8.35 22.96
N HIS A 111 -8.22 7.05 23.09
CA HIS A 111 -8.23 6.28 24.35
C HIS A 111 -7.92 4.81 24.05
N ALA A 112 -7.58 4.04 25.08
CA ALA A 112 -7.35 2.59 25.02
C ALA A 112 -8.65 1.78 25.23
#